data_AF-Q8D1S8-F1
#
_entry.id   AF-Q8D1S8-F1
#
_cell.length_a   1.000
_cell.length_b   1.000
_cell.length_c   1.000
_cell.angle_alpha   90.00
_cell.angle_beta   90.00
_cell.angle_gamma   90.00
#
_symmetry.space_group_name_H-M   'P 1'
#
loop_
_entity.id
_entity.type
_entity.pdbx_description
1 polymer ?
#
loop_
_entity_poly.entity_id
_entity_poly.type
_entity_poly.pdbx_seq_one_letter_code
_entity_poly.pdbx_strand_id
1 'polypeptide(L)'
;MLLNFCFTPPLLATAALNKGFWYPAPLIIGGHMLNIVLFEPEIPPNTGNIIRLCANTGCQLHLIKPLGFTWDDKRLRRAGLDYHEFADIKHHHDYQAFLDSEKLDSTQPARLFALTTKGTPAHSAVSYQANDYLLFGPETRGLPAYILDALPAQQKIRIPMQADSRSMNLSNAVSVVVYEAWRQLGYPGALLKE
;
A
#
# COMPACT_ATOMS: atom_id res chain seq x y z
N MET A 1 42.10 -25.57 32.36
CA MET A 1 41.87 -24.12 32.16
C MET A 1 40.39 -23.88 32.46
N LEU A 2 40.08 -23.22 33.59
CA LEU A 2 38.81 -22.56 34.00
C LEU A 2 37.51 -23.39 33.88
N LEU A 3 36.93 -23.99 34.95
CA LEU A 3 36.09 -23.41 36.03
C LEU A 3 34.96 -22.43 35.59
N ASN A 4 33.72 -22.91 35.74
CA ASN A 4 32.45 -22.28 36.14
C ASN A 4 32.14 -20.83 35.74
N PHE A 5 30.91 -20.59 35.23
CA PHE A 5 29.88 -19.84 35.98
C PHE A 5 28.48 -20.07 35.40
N CYS A 6 27.58 -20.49 36.29
CA CYS A 6 26.14 -20.58 36.14
C CYS A 6 25.54 -19.17 36.33
N PHE A 7 24.61 -18.72 35.48
CA PHE A 7 23.68 -17.64 35.80
C PHE A 7 22.36 -17.83 35.05
N THR A 8 21.39 -18.42 35.75
CA THR A 8 19.97 -18.12 35.59
C THR A 8 19.66 -16.72 36.11
N PRO A 9 18.75 -15.95 35.49
CA PRO A 9 17.99 -14.93 36.19
C PRO A 9 16.53 -15.37 36.46
N PRO A 10 15.86 -14.76 37.46
CA PRO A 10 14.74 -15.35 38.18
C PRO A 10 13.36 -14.99 37.63
N LEU A 11 12.39 -15.86 37.96
CA LEU A 11 10.95 -15.58 38.03
C LEU A 11 10.60 -14.97 39.40
N LEU A 12 9.50 -14.19 39.44
CA LEU A 12 8.77 -13.56 40.58
C LEU A 12 9.07 -12.06 40.75
N ALA A 13 8.10 -11.14 40.91
CA ALA A 13 6.70 -11.26 41.27
C ALA A 13 5.86 -10.01 40.86
N THR A 14 4.61 -10.28 40.46
CA THR A 14 3.32 -9.62 40.81
C THR A 14 3.12 -8.10 40.77
N ALA A 15 2.09 -7.76 39.96
CA ALA A 15 0.96 -6.87 40.23
C ALA A 15 1.16 -5.34 40.21
N ALA A 16 0.61 -4.69 39.18
CA ALA A 16 -0.51 -3.74 39.34
C ALA A 16 -0.87 -3.03 38.01
N LEU A 17 -2.16 -3.12 37.65
CA LEU A 17 -3.00 -2.03 37.12
C LEU A 17 -2.75 -1.50 35.70
N ASN A 18 -3.45 -2.12 34.75
CA ASN A 18 -4.52 -1.50 33.97
C ASN A 18 -4.32 -0.03 33.53
N LYS A 19 -3.53 0.20 32.47
CA LYS A 19 -3.71 1.30 31.49
C LYS A 19 -3.20 0.82 30.13
N GLY A 20 -4.00 1.03 29.08
CA GLY A 20 -3.77 0.55 27.72
C GLY A 20 -2.32 0.69 27.25
N PHE A 21 -1.62 -0.44 27.13
CA PHE A 21 -0.31 -0.52 26.51
C PHE A 21 -0.49 -0.76 25.02
N TRP A 22 -0.16 0.26 24.23
CA TRP A 22 0.26 0.09 22.86
C TRP A 22 1.53 -0.76 22.89
N TYR A 23 1.50 -1.94 22.26
CA TYR A 23 2.73 -2.69 22.02
C TYR A 23 3.65 -1.81 21.15
N PRO A 24 4.95 -1.68 21.47
CA PRO A 24 5.87 -1.05 20.55
C PRO A 24 5.90 -1.92 19.29
N ALA A 25 5.42 -1.37 18.18
CA ALA A 25 5.58 -1.98 16.87
C ALA A 25 7.06 -2.36 16.68
N PRO A 26 7.39 -3.56 16.19
CA PRO A 26 8.76 -3.87 15.84
C PRO A 26 9.27 -2.77 14.90
N LEU A 27 10.41 -2.19 15.24
CA LEU A 27 11.08 -1.15 14.48
C LEU A 27 11.26 -1.60 13.01
N ILE A 28 10.32 -1.22 12.15
CA ILE A 28 10.59 -1.12 10.72
C ILE A 28 11.46 0.12 10.59
N ILE A 29 12.77 -0.10 10.59
CA ILE A 29 13.75 0.95 10.39
C ILE A 29 13.60 1.42 8.93
N GLY A 30 12.79 2.46 8.72
CA GLY A 30 12.98 3.45 7.64
C GLY A 30 12.23 3.29 6.32
N GLY A 31 11.15 2.51 6.22
CA GLY A 31 10.36 2.43 4.98
C GLY A 31 8.91 2.04 5.21
N HIS A 32 8.00 2.55 4.39
CA HIS A 32 6.61 2.07 4.36
C HIS A 32 6.58 0.64 3.81
N MET A 33 5.55 -0.13 4.17
CA MET A 33 5.54 -1.53 3.77
C MET A 33 5.30 -1.73 2.28
N LEU A 34 4.32 -1.01 1.72
CA LEU A 34 3.96 -0.98 0.30
C LEU A 34 3.55 0.45 -0.05
N ASN A 35 3.74 0.83 -1.30
CA ASN A 35 3.38 2.14 -1.82
C ASN A 35 2.22 2.01 -2.81
N ILE A 36 1.06 2.56 -2.47
CA ILE A 36 -0.14 2.54 -3.31
C ILE A 36 -0.20 3.83 -4.10
N VAL A 37 -0.22 3.75 -5.43
CA VAL A 37 -0.15 4.91 -6.31
C VAL A 37 -1.42 4.97 -7.13
N LEU A 38 -2.24 6.01 -6.91
CA LEU A 38 -3.43 6.26 -7.72
C LEU A 38 -3.11 7.34 -8.75
N PHE A 39 -3.15 6.95 -10.03
CA PHE A 39 -3.02 7.86 -11.15
C PHE A 39 -4.37 8.48 -11.49
N GLU A 40 -4.49 9.79 -11.35
CA GLU A 40 -5.68 10.59 -11.72
C GLU A 40 -7.03 10.04 -11.20
N PRO A 41 -7.18 9.67 -9.92
CA PRO A 41 -8.40 9.02 -9.44
C PRO A 41 -9.64 9.91 -9.63
N GLU A 42 -10.74 9.32 -10.10
CA GLU A 42 -11.92 10.08 -10.55
C GLU A 42 -13.06 10.05 -9.52
N ILE A 43 -13.22 8.94 -8.78
CA ILE A 43 -14.39 8.73 -7.91
C ILE A 43 -14.00 8.90 -6.43
N PRO A 44 -14.43 9.99 -5.75
CA PRO A 44 -14.00 10.28 -4.38
C PRO A 44 -14.27 9.15 -3.35
N PRO A 45 -15.42 8.44 -3.36
CA PRO A 45 -15.64 7.31 -2.47
C PRO A 45 -14.57 6.20 -2.57
N ASN A 46 -14.05 5.92 -3.77
CA ASN A 46 -13.00 4.90 -3.92
C ASN A 46 -11.72 5.35 -3.23
N THR A 47 -11.31 6.60 -3.44
CA THR A 47 -10.13 7.16 -2.76
C THR A 47 -10.32 7.15 -1.25
N GLY A 48 -11.50 7.50 -0.72
CA GLY A 48 -11.80 7.42 0.70
C GLY A 48 -11.63 6.02 1.28
N ASN A 49 -12.16 5.00 0.59
CA ASN A 49 -11.97 3.60 0.99
C ASN A 49 -10.49 3.17 0.95
N ILE A 50 -9.73 3.64 -0.05
CA ILE A 50 -8.31 3.32 -0.20
C ILE A 50 -7.47 4.01 0.89
N ILE A 51 -7.83 5.22 1.32
CA ILE A 51 -7.18 5.88 2.46
C ILE A 51 -7.32 5.02 3.71
N ARG A 52 -8.55 4.59 4.04
CA ARG A 52 -8.80 3.70 5.19
C ARG A 52 -8.06 2.37 5.05
N LEU A 53 -8.03 1.78 3.85
CA LEU A 53 -7.27 0.58 3.59
C LEU A 53 -5.78 0.78 3.92
N CYS A 54 -5.15 1.82 3.36
CA CYS A 54 -3.74 2.11 3.59
C CYS A 54 -3.42 2.35 5.07
N ALA A 55 -4.29 3.07 5.80
CA ALA A 55 -4.15 3.25 7.24
C ALA A 55 -4.20 1.91 8.01
N ASN A 56 -5.12 1.02 7.64
CA ASN A 56 -5.26 -0.29 8.28
C ASN A 56 -4.11 -1.27 7.96
N THR A 57 -3.46 -1.12 6.81
CA THR A 57 -2.40 -2.03 6.36
C THR A 57 -1.00 -1.43 6.50
N GLY A 58 -0.86 -0.20 6.99
CA GLY A 58 0.44 0.49 7.09
C GLY A 58 1.08 0.83 5.74
N CYS A 59 0.28 0.94 4.68
CA CYS A 59 0.77 1.31 3.34
C CYS A 59 0.85 2.83 3.18
N GLN A 60 1.81 3.31 2.38
CA GLN A 60 1.87 4.70 1.95
C GLN A 60 0.94 4.91 0.76
N LEU A 61 0.11 5.95 0.78
CA LEU A 61 -0.71 6.34 -0.36
C LEU A 61 -0.08 7.54 -1.09
N HIS A 62 -0.02 7.43 -2.42
CA HIS A 62 0.38 8.48 -3.33
C HIS A 62 -0.78 8.81 -4.29
N LEU A 63 -1.05 10.09 -4.47
CA LEU A 63 -2.09 10.58 -5.38
C LEU A 63 -1.47 11.46 -6.46
N ILE A 64 -1.59 11.04 -7.71
CA ILE A 64 -1.11 11.79 -8.87
C ILE A 64 -2.27 12.58 -9.46
N LYS A 65 -2.06 13.90 -9.61
CA LYS A 65 -3.04 14.83 -10.19
C LYS A 65 -3.12 14.70 -11.73
N PRO A 66 -4.22 15.20 -12.35
CA PRO A 66 -5.41 15.82 -11.73
C PRO A 66 -6.31 14.80 -11.03
N LEU A 67 -6.84 15.17 -9.86
CA LEU A 67 -7.90 14.39 -9.20
C LEU A 67 -9.24 14.78 -9.83
N GLY A 68 -10.12 13.81 -10.09
CA GLY A 68 -11.48 14.07 -10.60
C GLY A 68 -12.42 14.71 -9.57
N PHE A 69 -11.92 15.07 -8.40
CA PHE A 69 -12.69 15.65 -7.30
C PHE A 69 -11.85 16.67 -6.51
N THR A 70 -12.53 17.58 -5.81
CA THR A 70 -11.88 18.53 -4.92
C THR A 70 -11.34 17.83 -3.68
N TRP A 71 -10.06 18.02 -3.38
CA TRP A 71 -9.45 17.62 -2.11
C TRP A 71 -9.82 18.61 -1.00
N ASP A 72 -10.44 18.13 0.07
CA ASP A 72 -10.84 18.94 1.23
C ASP A 72 -10.85 18.08 2.51
N ASP A 73 -9.97 18.39 3.46
CA ASP A 73 -9.85 17.74 4.77
C ASP A 73 -11.17 17.74 5.55
N LYS A 74 -12.05 18.74 5.36
CA LYS A 74 -13.37 18.76 5.99
C LYS A 74 -14.27 17.68 5.41
N ARG A 75 -14.18 17.41 4.10
CA ARG A 75 -14.93 16.33 3.44
C ARG A 75 -14.40 14.96 3.85
N LEU A 76 -13.08 14.80 3.96
CA LEU A 76 -12.45 13.56 4.44
C LEU A 76 -12.89 13.23 5.87
N ARG A 77 -12.85 14.22 6.77
CA ARG A 77 -13.36 14.06 8.15
C ARG A 77 -14.85 13.71 8.22
N ARG A 78 -15.68 14.34 7.37
CA ARG A 78 -17.11 14.00 7.28
C ARG A 78 -17.36 12.61 6.71
N ALA A 79 -16.44 12.09 5.90
CA ALA A 79 -16.47 10.71 5.42
C ALA A 79 -16.00 9.69 6.48
N GLY A 80 -15.70 10.15 7.70
CA GLY A 80 -15.31 9.29 8.82
C GLY A 80 -13.82 8.94 8.86
N LEU A 81 -12.97 9.69 8.15
CA LEU A 81 -11.52 9.54 8.21
C LEU A 81 -10.93 10.44 9.30
N ASP A 82 -10.06 9.88 10.13
CA ASP A 82 -9.29 10.62 11.12
C ASP A 82 -8.11 11.33 10.45
N TYR A 83 -7.68 12.48 11.01
CA TYR A 83 -6.64 13.31 10.39
C TYR A 83 -5.34 12.56 10.11
N HIS A 84 -4.92 11.70 11.04
CA HIS A 84 -3.69 10.92 10.90
C HIS A 84 -3.75 9.91 9.75
N GLU A 85 -4.94 9.48 9.31
CA GLU A 85 -5.09 8.55 8.19
C GLU A 85 -4.77 9.19 6.84
N PHE A 86 -4.88 10.52 6.74
CA PHE A 86 -4.65 11.23 5.49
C PHE A 86 -3.57 12.32 5.54
N ALA A 87 -3.00 12.60 6.72
CA ALA A 87 -1.97 13.61 6.89
C ALA A 87 -0.68 13.29 6.11
N ASP A 88 -0.32 12.01 6.03
CA ASP A 88 0.93 11.55 5.40
C ASP A 88 0.75 11.16 3.92
N ILE A 89 -0.41 11.43 3.31
CA ILE A 89 -0.63 11.15 1.88
C ILE A 89 0.27 12.04 1.04
N LYS A 90 1.04 11.42 0.15
CA LYS A 90 1.92 12.14 -0.78
C LYS A 90 1.13 12.54 -2.03
N HIS A 91 1.10 13.84 -2.32
CA HIS A 91 0.47 14.38 -3.52
C HIS A 91 1.50 14.76 -4.56
N HIS A 92 1.30 14.30 -5.79
CA HIS A 92 2.19 14.57 -6.92
C HIS A 92 1.47 15.39 -7.98
N HIS A 93 2.20 16.31 -8.63
CA HIS A 93 1.65 17.15 -9.68
C HIS A 93 1.30 16.33 -10.94
N ASP A 94 2.18 15.41 -11.31
CA ASP A 94 2.05 14.52 -12.46
C ASP A 94 2.83 13.21 -12.18
N TYR A 95 2.87 12.32 -13.17
CA TYR A 95 3.57 11.04 -13.05
C TYR A 95 5.09 11.21 -12.92
N GLN A 96 5.69 12.19 -13.60
CA GLN A 96 7.13 12.41 -13.54
C GLN A 96 7.56 12.90 -12.15
N ALA A 97 6.81 13.84 -11.56
CA ALA A 97 7.03 14.34 -10.21
C ALA A 97 6.97 13.21 -9.17
N PHE A 98 6.08 12.22 -9.36
CA PHE A 98 6.04 11.02 -8.53
C PHE A 98 7.34 10.19 -8.67
N LEU A 99 7.78 9.93 -9.90
CA LEU A 99 9.00 9.17 -10.13
C LEU A 99 10.21 9.87 -9.52
N ASP A 100 10.32 11.20 -9.71
CA ASP A 100 11.41 12.00 -9.16
C ASP A 100 11.40 12.03 -7.63
N SER A 101 10.23 12.19 -6.99
CA SER A 101 10.11 12.24 -5.53
C SER A 101 10.50 10.92 -4.87
N GLU A 102 10.13 9.81 -5.50
CA GLU A 102 10.40 8.46 -5.02
C GLU A 102 11.72 7.88 -5.58
N LYS A 103 12.49 8.69 -6.31
CA LYS A 103 13.79 8.35 -6.91
C LYS A 103 13.74 7.09 -7.78
N LEU A 104 12.65 6.95 -8.53
CA LEU A 104 12.43 5.87 -9.47
C LEU A 104 12.99 6.26 -10.86
N ASP A 105 13.59 5.28 -11.54
CA ASP A 105 14.06 5.46 -12.91
C ASP A 105 12.86 5.74 -13.84
N SER A 106 12.96 6.81 -14.64
CA SER A 106 11.88 7.23 -15.54
C SER A 106 11.74 6.39 -16.81
N THR A 107 12.80 5.67 -17.19
CA THR A 107 12.79 4.76 -18.33
C THR A 107 12.29 3.38 -17.93
N GLN A 108 12.65 2.89 -16.74
CA GLN A 108 12.21 1.61 -16.23
C GLN A 108 12.18 1.58 -14.70
N PRO A 109 11.09 2.05 -14.07
CA PRO A 109 11.01 2.11 -12.62
C PRO A 109 11.06 0.71 -12.01
N ALA A 110 12.07 0.45 -11.19
CA ALA A 110 12.24 -0.82 -10.51
C ALA A 110 11.09 -1.04 -9.52
N ARG A 111 10.58 -2.28 -9.46
CA ARG A 111 9.56 -2.71 -8.47
C ARG A 111 8.25 -1.90 -8.48
N LEU A 112 7.90 -1.33 -9.64
CA LEU A 112 6.60 -0.70 -9.87
C LEU A 112 5.68 -1.62 -10.67
N PHE A 113 4.58 -2.06 -10.08
CA PHE A 113 3.61 -2.96 -10.69
C PHE A 113 2.33 -2.20 -11.07
N ALA A 114 2.04 -2.15 -12.36
CA ALA A 114 0.83 -1.53 -12.90
C ALA A 114 -0.30 -2.54 -12.99
N LEU A 115 -1.44 -2.26 -12.34
CA LEU A 115 -2.67 -3.01 -12.55
C LEU A 115 -3.33 -2.59 -13.87
N THR A 116 -3.48 -3.55 -14.77
CA THR A 116 -4.20 -3.37 -16.04
C THR A 116 -4.87 -4.67 -16.47
N THR A 117 -6.04 -4.58 -17.11
CA THR A 117 -6.73 -5.76 -17.67
C THR A 117 -5.93 -6.41 -18.80
N LYS A 118 -4.99 -5.68 -19.40
CA LYS A 118 -4.05 -6.15 -20.43
C LYS A 118 -2.77 -6.76 -19.86
N GLY A 119 -2.69 -6.91 -18.53
CA GLY A 119 -1.53 -7.45 -17.84
C GLY A 119 -1.34 -8.95 -18.11
N THR A 120 -0.10 -9.43 -17.99
CA THR A 120 0.23 -10.83 -18.25
C THR A 120 0.12 -11.66 -16.97
N PRO A 121 0.99 -11.45 -15.96
CA PRO A 121 0.89 -12.17 -14.69
C PRO A 121 -0.41 -11.82 -13.94
N ALA A 122 -1.02 -12.83 -13.33
CA ALA A 122 -1.97 -12.59 -12.26
C ALA A 122 -1.25 -11.84 -11.12
N HIS A 123 -1.96 -10.96 -10.41
CA HIS A 123 -1.41 -10.23 -9.26
C HIS A 123 -0.75 -11.18 -8.24
N SER A 124 -1.38 -12.33 -7.97
CA SER A 124 -0.87 -13.36 -7.06
C SER A 124 0.28 -14.22 -7.60
N ALA A 125 0.68 -14.05 -8.87
CA ALA A 125 1.81 -14.76 -9.46
C ALA A 125 3.14 -13.99 -9.31
N VAL A 126 3.07 -12.73 -8.86
CA VAL A 126 4.25 -11.91 -8.55
C VAL A 126 4.74 -12.24 -7.15
N SER A 127 6.07 -12.24 -6.98
CA SER A 127 6.70 -12.25 -5.66
C SER A 127 6.92 -10.82 -5.19
N TYR A 128 6.06 -10.35 -4.28
CA TYR A 128 6.11 -9.00 -3.73
C TYR A 128 7.23 -8.84 -2.68
N GLN A 129 7.71 -7.63 -2.53
CA GLN A 129 8.76 -7.21 -1.60
C GLN A 129 8.30 -5.95 -0.85
N ALA A 130 8.90 -5.71 0.32
CA ALA A 130 8.71 -4.45 1.02
C ALA A 130 9.15 -3.27 0.13
N ASN A 131 8.47 -2.13 0.26
CA ASN A 131 8.61 -0.93 -0.57
C ASN A 131 8.19 -1.07 -2.05
N ASP A 132 7.58 -2.18 -2.48
CA ASP A 132 7.02 -2.26 -3.83
C ASP A 132 5.96 -1.16 -4.09
N TYR A 133 5.92 -0.67 -5.33
CA TYR A 133 4.91 0.29 -5.79
C TYR A 133 3.81 -0.44 -6.55
N LEU A 134 2.56 -0.19 -6.16
CA LEU A 134 1.37 -0.74 -6.79
C LEU A 134 0.60 0.41 -7.44
N LEU A 135 0.69 0.51 -8.77
CA LEU A 135 0.14 1.60 -9.57
C LEU A 135 -1.22 1.23 -10.16
N PHE A 136 -2.21 2.08 -9.91
CA PHE A 136 -3.58 1.91 -10.38
C PHE A 136 -4.02 3.14 -11.18
N GLY A 137 -4.70 2.89 -12.30
CA GLY A 137 -5.26 3.95 -13.14
C GLY A 137 -6.65 4.42 -12.68
N PRO A 138 -7.16 5.49 -13.32
CA PRO A 138 -8.52 5.98 -13.11
C PRO A 138 -9.56 4.91 -13.46
N GLU A 139 -10.72 4.99 -12.81
CA GLU A 139 -11.79 4.00 -12.91
C GLU A 139 -12.33 3.81 -14.33
N THR A 140 -12.46 4.90 -15.08
CA THR A 140 -13.13 4.88 -16.38
C THR A 140 -12.19 4.58 -17.55
N ARG A 141 -10.91 4.93 -17.43
CA ARG A 141 -9.94 4.88 -18.54
C ARG A 141 -8.77 3.93 -18.33
N GLY A 142 -8.48 3.56 -17.07
CA GLY A 142 -7.27 2.83 -16.73
C GLY A 142 -5.99 3.64 -17.00
N LEU A 143 -4.84 2.98 -16.89
CA LEU A 143 -3.54 3.63 -17.11
C LEU A 143 -3.30 3.96 -18.59
N PRO A 144 -2.72 5.13 -18.90
CA PRO A 144 -2.40 5.52 -20.26
C PRO A 144 -1.26 4.65 -20.84
N ALA A 145 -1.24 4.54 -22.18
CA ALA A 145 -0.27 3.70 -22.89
C ALA A 145 1.18 4.08 -22.58
N TYR A 146 1.51 5.37 -22.51
CA TYR A 146 2.87 5.83 -22.23
C TYR A 146 3.44 5.32 -20.89
N ILE A 147 2.59 5.08 -19.89
CA ILE A 147 3.00 4.45 -18.61
C ILE A 147 3.18 2.95 -18.80
N LEU A 148 2.21 2.26 -19.42
CA LEU A 148 2.22 0.81 -19.57
C LEU A 148 3.32 0.32 -20.52
N ASP A 149 3.65 1.09 -21.54
CA ASP A 149 4.65 0.76 -22.56
C ASP A 149 6.08 0.93 -22.02
N ALA A 150 6.28 1.82 -21.04
CA ALA A 150 7.53 1.94 -20.30
C ALA A 150 7.78 0.76 -19.33
N LEU A 151 6.74 0.00 -18.98
CA LEU A 151 6.86 -1.11 -18.03
C LEU A 151 7.10 -2.46 -18.71
N PRO A 152 8.01 -3.28 -18.18
CA PRO A 152 8.16 -4.67 -18.60
C PRO A 152 6.86 -5.47 -18.45
N ALA A 153 6.68 -6.52 -19.26
CA ALA A 153 5.49 -7.37 -19.20
C ALA A 153 5.24 -7.97 -17.80
N GLN A 154 6.30 -8.30 -17.07
CA GLN A 154 6.20 -8.86 -15.71
C GLN A 154 5.77 -7.84 -14.65
N GLN A 155 5.87 -6.55 -14.96
CA GLN A 155 5.40 -5.46 -14.10
C GLN A 155 3.96 -5.02 -14.43
N LYS A 156 3.33 -5.62 -15.44
CA LYS A 156 1.93 -5.36 -15.79
C LYS A 156 1.05 -6.49 -15.27
N ILE A 157 0.50 -6.32 -14.07
CA ILE A 157 -0.30 -7.33 -13.38
C ILE A 157 -1.79 -7.18 -13.71
N ARG A 158 -2.52 -8.29 -13.60
CA ARG A 158 -3.98 -8.32 -13.68
C ARG A 158 -4.61 -9.07 -12.51
N ILE A 159 -5.83 -8.70 -12.12
CA ILE A 159 -6.65 -9.54 -11.26
C ILE A 159 -7.41 -10.53 -12.17
N PRO A 160 -7.31 -11.85 -11.94
CA PRO A 160 -8.10 -12.83 -12.69
C PRO A 160 -9.60 -12.56 -12.57
N MET A 161 -10.31 -12.64 -13.69
CA MET A 161 -11.77 -12.48 -13.78
C MET A 161 -12.32 -13.56 -14.72
N GLN A 162 -13.61 -13.88 -14.59
CA GLN A 162 -14.29 -14.76 -15.56
C GLN A 162 -14.43 -14.06 -16.92
N ALA A 163 -14.68 -14.86 -17.98
CA ALA A 163 -15.02 -14.31 -19.28
C ALA A 163 -16.23 -13.35 -19.18
N ASP A 164 -16.27 -12.34 -20.05
CA ASP A 164 -17.34 -11.32 -20.15
C ASP A 164 -17.60 -10.50 -18.87
N SER A 165 -16.66 -10.50 -17.93
CA SER A 165 -16.72 -9.66 -16.73
C SER A 165 -16.49 -8.19 -17.04
N ARG A 166 -17.07 -7.31 -16.21
CA ARG A 166 -16.74 -5.88 -16.18
C ARG A 166 -15.57 -5.62 -15.25
N SER A 167 -14.88 -4.51 -15.47
CA SER A 167 -13.82 -4.04 -14.57
C SER A 167 -14.33 -3.95 -13.13
N MET A 168 -13.50 -4.41 -12.19
CA MET A 168 -13.78 -4.37 -10.76
C MET A 168 -13.76 -2.92 -10.25
N ASN A 169 -14.53 -2.63 -9.19
CA ASN A 169 -14.39 -1.37 -8.45
C ASN A 169 -12.92 -1.15 -8.03
N LEU A 170 -12.43 0.09 -8.16
CA LEU A 170 -11.02 0.42 -7.90
C LEU A 170 -10.61 0.11 -6.45
N SER A 171 -11.40 0.50 -5.45
CA SER A 171 -11.06 0.23 -4.05
C SER A 171 -11.02 -1.27 -3.72
N ASN A 172 -11.89 -2.08 -4.35
CA ASN A 172 -11.82 -3.54 -4.26
C ASN A 172 -10.57 -4.10 -4.92
N ALA A 173 -10.23 -3.61 -6.12
CA ALA A 173 -9.03 -4.04 -6.84
C ALA A 173 -7.77 -3.74 -6.03
N VAL A 174 -7.64 -2.53 -5.48
CA VAL A 174 -6.53 -2.15 -4.59
C VAL A 174 -6.49 -3.06 -3.37
N SER A 175 -7.63 -3.29 -2.71
CA SER A 175 -7.71 -4.18 -1.53
C SER A 175 -7.19 -5.58 -1.81
N VAL A 176 -7.60 -6.17 -2.95
CA VAL A 176 -7.16 -7.51 -3.35
C VAL A 176 -5.64 -7.57 -3.55
N VAL A 177 -5.07 -6.61 -4.29
CA VAL A 177 -3.62 -6.60 -4.53
C VAL A 177 -2.83 -6.34 -3.24
N VAL A 178 -3.28 -5.39 -2.41
CA VAL A 178 -2.62 -5.06 -1.14
C VAL A 178 -2.59 -6.25 -0.19
N TYR A 179 -3.73 -6.91 0.03
CA TYR A 179 -3.77 -8.04 0.95
C TYR A 179 -3.02 -9.26 0.43
N GLU A 180 -2.95 -9.49 -0.89
CA GLU A 180 -2.11 -10.55 -1.45
C GLU A 180 -0.62 -10.25 -1.25
N ALA A 181 -0.17 -9.04 -1.55
CA ALA A 181 1.21 -8.62 -1.30
C ALA A 181 1.56 -8.72 0.18
N TRP A 182 0.68 -8.21 1.06
CA TRP A 182 0.89 -8.26 2.50
C TRP A 182 0.92 -9.70 3.05
N ARG A 183 0.08 -10.59 2.50
CA ARG A 183 0.10 -12.03 2.81
C ARG A 183 1.44 -12.66 2.46
N GLN A 184 1.98 -12.38 1.27
CA GLN A 184 3.30 -12.90 0.86
C GLN A 184 4.43 -12.42 1.78
N LEU A 185 4.32 -11.19 2.30
CA LEU A 185 5.26 -10.62 3.27
C LEU A 185 5.08 -11.18 4.69
N GLY A 186 4.05 -11.98 4.94
CA GLY A 186 3.76 -12.56 6.26
C GLY A 186 3.03 -11.61 7.21
N TYR A 187 2.23 -10.68 6.68
CA TYR A 187 1.47 -9.69 7.44
C TYR A 187 2.28 -8.89 8.49
N PRO A 188 3.47 -8.36 8.17
CA PRO A 188 4.26 -7.59 9.14
C PRO A 188 3.49 -6.37 9.63
N GLY A 189 3.57 -6.10 10.92
CA GLY A 189 2.84 -5.01 11.59
C GLY A 189 1.37 -5.32 11.91
N ALA A 190 0.81 -6.45 11.46
CA ALA A 190 -0.53 -6.86 11.84
C ALA A 190 -0.61 -7.20 13.33
N LEU A 191 -1.76 -6.90 13.95
CA LEU A 191 -2.06 -7.32 15.31
C LEU A 191 -2.16 -8.85 15.36
N LEU A 192 -1.22 -9.49 16.05
CA LEU A 192 -1.33 -10.91 16.39
C LEU A 192 -2.30 -11.05 17.57
N LYS A 193 -3.35 -11.86 17.39
CA LYS A 193 -4.21 -12.26 18.50
C LYS A 193 -3.65 -13.57 19.05
N GLU A 194 -3.24 -13.53 20.32
CA GLU A 194 -2.88 -14.71 21.11
C GLU A 194 -4.09 -15.61 21.36
#